data_AF-A0A8S4GTN5-F1
#
_entry.id   AF-A0A8S4GTN5-F1
#
_cell.length_a   1.000
_cell.length_b   1.000
_cell.length_c   1.000
_cell.angle_alpha   90.00
_cell.angle_beta   90.00
_cell.angle_gamma   90.00
#
_symmetry.space_group_name_H-M   'P 1'
#
loop_
_entity.id
_entity.type
_entity.pdbx_description
1 polymer ?
#
loop_
_entity_poly.entity_id
_entity_poly.type
_entity_poly.pdbx_seq_one_letter_code
_entity_poly.pdbx_strand_id
1 'polypeptide(L)'
;MVFQSLVAMVRGGGRRVPTTGYRVLNSKRGGRSLVKGRGTRPTGYVDKWANFRSLERKQPDIIVPDLAGFPLKPYVAYAVDRTELTEAGVPKESIFDKLKKKLT
;
A
#
# COMPACT_ATOMS: atom_id res chain seq x y z
N MET A 1 8.70 26.95 51.21
CA MET A 1 7.67 27.06 50.13
C MET A 1 8.32 27.11 48.74
N VAL A 2 9.27 26.20 48.40
CA VAL A 2 9.97 26.21 47.09
C VAL A 2 10.26 24.80 46.53
N PHE A 3 9.99 23.73 47.28
CA PHE A 3 10.38 22.36 46.87
C PHE A 3 9.29 21.53 46.16
N GLN A 4 8.05 22.03 46.09
CA GLN A 4 6.93 21.34 45.40
C GLN A 4 6.88 21.64 43.88
N SER A 5 7.50 22.72 43.41
CA SER A 5 7.43 23.15 42.00
C SER A 5 8.44 22.45 41.07
N LEU A 6 9.56 21.95 41.61
CA LEU A 6 10.59 21.25 40.81
C LEU A 6 10.13 19.84 40.37
N VAL A 7 9.34 19.16 41.20
CA VAL A 7 8.87 17.79 40.92
C VAL A 7 7.88 17.78 39.74
N ALA A 8 7.08 18.84 39.57
CA ALA A 8 6.19 18.99 38.42
C ALA A 8 6.94 19.18 37.10
N MET A 9 8.14 19.79 37.14
CA MET A 9 8.99 20.04 35.96
C MET A 9 9.77 18.78 35.53
N VAL A 10 10.12 17.91 36.48
CA VAL A 10 10.87 16.66 36.21
C VAL A 10 9.96 15.48 35.88
N ARG A 11 8.76 15.37 36.47
CA ARG A 11 7.78 14.31 36.13
C ARG A 11 6.86 14.66 34.97
N GLY A 12 6.64 15.95 34.72
CA GLY A 12 5.74 16.46 33.70
C GLY A 12 6.50 17.18 32.60
N GLY A 13 7.47 16.52 31.97
CA GLY A 13 8.07 16.97 30.72
C GLY A 13 6.96 17.18 29.68
N GLY A 14 6.36 18.37 29.72
CA GLY A 14 5.20 18.75 28.97
C GLY A 14 5.57 18.67 27.51
N ARG A 15 5.16 17.58 26.86
CA ARG A 15 5.08 17.54 25.41
C ARG A 15 4.13 18.68 25.04
N ARG A 16 4.67 19.85 24.71
CA ARG A 16 3.89 20.94 24.12
C ARG A 16 3.24 20.34 22.88
N VAL A 17 1.93 20.07 22.96
CA VAL A 17 1.15 19.69 21.80
C VAL A 17 1.19 20.93 20.90
N PRO A 18 1.77 20.87 19.69
CA PRO A 18 1.76 22.03 18.82
C PRO A 18 0.29 22.36 18.51
N THR A 19 -0.17 23.51 19.02
CA THR A 19 -1.51 24.06 18.76
C THR A 19 -1.64 24.56 17.33
N THR A 20 -0.51 24.78 16.64
CA THR A 20 -0.47 25.31 15.28
C THR A 20 0.38 24.43 14.35
N GLY A 21 -0.16 24.15 13.16
CA GLY A 21 0.35 23.19 12.18
C GLY A 21 -0.44 21.87 12.20
N TYR A 22 -1.41 21.74 11.28
CA TYR A 22 -2.28 20.57 11.12
C TYR A 22 -1.50 19.34 10.60
N ARG A 23 -0.62 18.78 11.43
CA ARG A 23 -0.07 17.45 11.16
C ARG A 23 -1.07 16.41 11.66
N VAL A 24 -1.66 15.67 10.73
CA VAL A 24 -2.65 14.63 11.00
C VAL A 24 -2.19 13.71 12.13
N LEU A 25 -3.05 13.53 13.15
CA LEU A 25 -2.78 12.63 14.26
C LEU A 25 -2.51 11.21 13.75
N ASN A 26 -1.49 10.59 14.33
CA ASN A 26 -1.02 9.28 13.93
C ASN A 26 -0.60 8.44 15.15
N SER A 27 -0.47 7.12 14.97
CA SER A 27 -0.19 6.19 16.08
C SER A 27 1.08 6.48 16.90
N LYS A 28 2.05 7.22 16.34
CA LYS A 28 3.31 7.56 17.05
C LYS A 28 3.18 8.84 17.88
N ARG A 29 2.14 9.64 17.62
CA ARG A 29 1.95 10.98 18.23
C ARG A 29 0.82 11.02 19.25
N GLY A 30 -0.10 10.05 19.21
CA GLY A 30 -1.14 9.91 20.21
C GLY A 30 -0.67 9.23 21.49
N GLY A 31 -1.50 9.27 22.53
CA GLY A 31 -1.30 8.46 23.73
C GLY A 31 -1.53 6.96 23.48
N ARG A 32 -1.34 6.14 24.53
CA ARG A 32 -1.40 4.67 24.47
C ARG A 32 -2.72 4.12 23.89
N SER A 33 -3.84 4.83 24.06
CA SER A 33 -5.16 4.42 23.56
C SER A 33 -5.39 4.71 22.08
N LEU A 34 -4.56 5.53 21.42
CA LEU A 34 -4.73 5.89 20.01
C LEU A 34 -4.10 4.84 19.06
N VAL A 35 -4.81 3.72 18.86
CA VAL A 35 -4.37 2.64 17.97
C VAL A 35 -4.83 2.91 16.53
N LYS A 36 -4.18 3.88 15.87
CA LYS A 36 -4.48 4.23 14.46
C LYS A 36 -3.57 3.48 13.48
N GLY A 37 -4.16 2.82 12.48
CA GLY A 37 -3.45 2.12 11.41
C GLY A 37 -2.78 3.06 10.37
N ARG A 38 -2.08 2.45 9.39
CA ARG A 38 -1.35 3.15 8.31
C ARG A 38 -1.90 2.86 6.90
N GLY A 39 -3.14 2.39 6.79
CA GLY A 39 -3.77 2.07 5.51
C GLY A 39 -3.57 0.63 5.03
N THR A 40 -2.78 -0.18 5.74
CA THR A 40 -2.67 -1.62 5.47
C THR A 40 -4.01 -2.31 5.69
N ARG A 41 -4.43 -3.12 4.71
CA ARG A 41 -5.65 -3.94 4.82
C ARG A 41 -5.40 -5.13 5.76
N PRO A 42 -6.38 -5.51 6.60
CA PRO A 42 -6.19 -6.60 7.56
C PRO A 42 -6.23 -7.97 6.87
N THR A 43 -5.26 -8.84 7.19
CA THR A 43 -5.19 -10.24 6.72
C THR A 43 -6.06 -11.21 7.52
N GLY A 44 -6.72 -10.72 8.57
CA GLY A 44 -7.43 -11.54 9.53
C GLY A 44 -8.40 -10.74 10.37
N TYR A 45 -8.70 -11.23 11.57
CA TYR A 45 -9.49 -10.51 12.57
C TYR A 45 -9.03 -10.89 13.99
N VAL A 46 -9.45 -10.09 14.97
CA VAL A 46 -9.18 -10.33 16.39
C VAL A 46 -10.39 -11.02 17.00
N ASP A 47 -10.17 -12.14 17.67
CA ASP A 47 -11.18 -12.91 18.40
C ASP A 47 -11.66 -12.18 19.67
N LYS A 48 -12.73 -12.72 20.27
CA LYS A 48 -13.25 -12.28 21.58
C LYS A 48 -12.19 -12.33 22.70
N TRP A 49 -11.17 -13.18 22.58
CA TRP A 49 -10.06 -13.30 23.54
C TRP A 49 -8.82 -12.45 23.18
N ALA A 50 -8.97 -11.44 22.32
CA ALA A 50 -7.89 -10.57 21.84
C ALA A 50 -6.76 -11.30 21.07
N ASN A 51 -6.97 -12.56 20.69
CA ASN A 51 -6.06 -13.32 19.82
C ASN A 51 -6.30 -12.95 18.36
N PHE A 52 -5.24 -12.79 17.58
CA PHE A 52 -5.35 -12.54 16.14
C PHE A 52 -5.41 -13.86 15.37
N ARG A 53 -6.44 -14.03 14.51
CA ARG A 53 -6.55 -15.16 13.57
C ARG A 53 -6.31 -14.69 12.15
N SER A 54 -5.30 -15.27 11.49
CA SER A 54 -5.05 -15.07 10.06
C SER A 54 -6.05 -15.87 9.22
N LEU A 55 -6.45 -15.30 8.08
CA LEU A 55 -7.32 -15.96 7.10
C LEU A 55 -6.56 -16.10 5.78
N GLU A 56 -6.34 -17.32 5.33
CA GLU A 56 -5.60 -17.61 4.09
C GLU A 56 -6.23 -16.93 2.88
N ARG A 57 -7.57 -16.92 2.79
CA ARG A 57 -8.31 -16.26 1.69
C ARG A 57 -8.11 -14.74 1.61
N LYS A 58 -7.60 -14.09 2.66
CA LYS A 58 -7.29 -12.65 2.69
C LYS A 58 -5.81 -12.37 2.38
N GLN A 59 -4.98 -13.39 2.32
CA GLN A 59 -3.57 -13.25 1.95
C GLN A 59 -3.46 -13.20 0.42
N PRO A 60 -2.72 -12.24 -0.15
CA PRO A 60 -2.56 -12.17 -1.60
C PRO A 60 -1.63 -13.27 -2.10
N ASP A 61 -2.11 -14.07 -3.04
CA ASP A 61 -1.30 -15.07 -3.74
C ASP A 61 -0.55 -14.41 -4.90
N ILE A 62 0.77 -14.48 -4.86
CA ILE A 62 1.62 -13.94 -5.91
C ILE A 62 1.92 -15.06 -6.90
N ILE A 63 1.25 -15.03 -8.05
CA ILE A 63 1.46 -15.98 -9.14
C ILE A 63 2.68 -15.52 -9.94
N VAL A 64 3.84 -16.09 -9.64
CA VAL A 64 5.10 -15.82 -10.36
C VAL A 64 5.27 -16.86 -11.47
N PRO A 65 5.29 -16.46 -12.75
CA PRO A 65 5.57 -17.38 -13.85
C PRO A 65 7.07 -17.72 -13.94
N ASP A 66 7.38 -18.86 -14.56
CA ASP A 66 8.77 -19.17 -14.92
C ASP A 66 9.21 -18.30 -16.12
N LEU A 67 10.40 -17.72 -16.02
CA LEU A 67 10.97 -16.82 -17.02
C LEU A 67 12.21 -17.43 -17.71
N ALA A 68 12.50 -18.71 -17.47
CA ALA A 68 13.60 -19.41 -18.13
C ALA A 68 13.41 -19.39 -19.66
N GLY A 69 14.38 -18.81 -20.39
CA GLY A 69 14.33 -18.70 -21.86
C GLY A 69 13.41 -17.61 -22.40
N PHE A 70 12.89 -16.71 -21.56
CA PHE A 70 12.04 -15.61 -22.03
C PHE A 70 12.86 -14.58 -22.83
N PRO A 71 12.53 -14.31 -24.11
CA PRO A 71 13.37 -13.49 -24.98
C PRO A 71 13.26 -11.99 -24.71
N LEU A 72 12.19 -11.54 -24.03
CA LEU A 72 11.97 -10.12 -23.81
C LEU A 72 12.86 -9.58 -22.69
N LYS A 73 13.39 -8.39 -22.93
CA LYS A 73 14.21 -7.61 -21.99
C LYS A 73 13.40 -6.41 -21.46
N PRO A 74 13.75 -5.83 -20.30
CA PRO A 74 13.04 -4.67 -19.75
C PRO A 74 13.13 -3.42 -20.63
N TYR A 75 14.10 -3.37 -21.54
CA TYR A 75 14.32 -2.24 -22.45
C TYR A 75 14.46 -2.73 -23.89
N VAL A 76 14.08 -1.85 -24.81
CA VAL A 76 14.15 -2.05 -26.26
C VAL A 76 15.35 -1.27 -26.81
N ALA A 77 15.94 -1.73 -27.91
CA ALA A 77 17.00 -1.01 -28.60
C ALA A 77 16.49 0.30 -29.24
N TYR A 78 17.36 1.29 -29.37
CA TYR A 78 17.03 2.57 -30.02
C TYR A 78 16.89 2.49 -31.55
N ALA A 79 17.39 1.41 -32.16
CA ALA A 79 17.42 1.21 -33.61
C ALA A 79 16.09 0.67 -34.18
N VAL A 80 14.99 0.76 -33.42
CA VAL A 80 13.66 0.31 -33.88
C VAL A 80 12.97 1.46 -34.61
N ASP A 81 12.32 1.15 -35.75
CA ASP A 81 11.59 2.13 -36.53
C ASP A 81 10.39 2.68 -35.76
N ARG A 82 10.23 4.02 -35.74
CA ARG A 82 9.17 4.71 -34.98
C ARG A 82 7.78 4.59 -35.61
N THR A 83 7.68 4.02 -36.81
CA THR A 83 6.46 4.02 -37.63
C THR A 83 5.34 3.12 -37.08
N GLU A 84 5.66 2.18 -36.19
CA GLU A 84 4.68 1.24 -35.60
C GLU A 84 3.95 1.80 -34.35
N LEU A 85 4.29 3.03 -33.92
CA LEU A 85 3.68 3.67 -32.75
C LEU A 85 2.30 4.25 -33.09
N THR A 86 1.34 3.38 -33.42
CA THR A 86 -0.07 3.79 -33.45
C THR A 86 -0.58 3.82 -32.02
N GLU A 87 -0.93 5.01 -31.51
CA GLU A 87 -1.56 5.22 -30.19
C GLU A 87 -3.00 4.66 -30.12
N ALA A 88 -3.32 3.67 -30.95
CA ALA A 88 -4.63 3.08 -31.03
C ALA A 88 -4.84 2.20 -29.80
N GLY A 89 -5.49 2.78 -28.78
CA GLY A 89 -6.16 1.99 -27.75
C GLY A 89 -6.99 0.91 -28.44
N VAL A 90 -6.70 -0.36 -28.15
CA VAL A 90 -7.28 -1.47 -28.89
C VAL A 90 -8.81 -1.41 -28.79
N PRO A 91 -9.55 -1.16 -29.88
CA PRO A 91 -11.00 -1.04 -29.78
C PRO A 91 -11.59 -2.42 -29.48
N LYS A 92 -12.46 -2.50 -28.47
CA LYS A 92 -13.06 -3.76 -27.98
C LYS A 92 -13.72 -4.58 -29.08
N GLU A 93 -14.33 -3.91 -30.04
CA GLU A 93 -15.01 -4.49 -31.20
C GLU A 93 -14.03 -5.26 -32.10
N SER A 94 -12.83 -4.70 -32.32
CA SER A 94 -11.80 -5.32 -33.18
C SER A 94 -11.22 -6.62 -32.62
N ILE A 95 -11.24 -6.82 -31.29
CA ILE A 95 -10.75 -8.06 -30.66
C ILE A 95 -11.77 -9.18 -30.84
N PHE A 96 -13.06 -8.87 -30.62
CA PHE A 96 -14.14 -9.85 -30.72
C PHE A 96 -14.32 -10.38 -32.15
N ASP A 97 -14.22 -9.51 -33.16
CA ASP A 97 -14.34 -9.92 -34.56
C ASP A 97 -13.13 -10.75 -35.02
N LYS A 98 -11.92 -10.44 -34.53
CA LYS A 98 -10.73 -11.27 -34.74
C LYS A 98 -10.88 -12.66 -34.11
N LEU A 99 -11.50 -12.75 -32.93
CA LEU A 99 -11.76 -14.03 -32.24
C LEU A 99 -12.75 -14.90 -33.01
N LYS A 100 -13.89 -14.34 -33.43
CA LYS A 100 -14.92 -15.08 -34.20
C LYS A 100 -14.34 -15.68 -35.49
N LYS A 101 -13.53 -14.90 -36.21
CA LYS A 101 -12.90 -15.32 -37.47
C LYS A 101 -11.85 -16.43 -37.30
N LYS A 102 -11.29 -16.61 -36.10
CA LYS A 102 -10.31 -17.67 -35.81
C LYS A 102 -10.97 -18.99 -35.35
N LEU A 103 -12.26 -18.94 -35.01
CA LEU A 103 -13.06 -20.06 -34.51
C LEU A 103 -13.87 -20.76 -35.60
N THR A 104 -14.18 -20.06 -36.69
CA THR A 104 -14.68 -20.61 -37.96
C THR A 104 -13.52 -21.01 -38.87
#